data_AF-A0A0A1WX97-F1
#
_entry.id   AF-A0A0A1WX97-F1
#
_cell.length_a   1.000
_cell.length_b   1.000
_cell.length_c   1.000
_cell.angle_alpha   90.00
_cell.angle_beta   90.00
_cell.angle_gamma   90.00
#
_symmetry.space_group_name_H-M   'P 1'
#
loop_
_entity.id
_entity.type
_entity.pdbx_description
1 polymer ?
#
loop_
_entity_poly.entity_id
_entity_poly.type
_entity_poly.pdbx_seq_one_letter_code
_entity_poly.pdbx_strand_id
1 'polypeptide(L)'
;MSINVGILLFCLAILSIESIDRECANNKPTPLSIRIENCSDLPCETVQGERFHIAIQFLAMKDTSTQLSADVSVRTTTGLEIPFDLDDSQRNVCNNLLNGAYCPLYATEDVTFDLAIVLNNSLGRSVVEVNLQDEVSKEVVACFITEVHTRTISPKFRFVNFEKL
;
A
#
# COMPACT_ATOMS: atom_id res chain seq x y z
N MET A 1 -43.16 38.15 -25.11
CA MET A 1 -41.69 38.02 -25.03
C MET A 1 -41.41 36.76 -24.22
N SER A 2 -41.19 35.64 -24.91
CA SER A 2 -40.94 34.34 -24.25
C SER A 2 -39.43 34.13 -24.18
N ILE A 3 -38.91 34.12 -22.95
CA ILE A 3 -37.48 33.93 -22.68
C ILE A 3 -37.25 32.41 -22.65
N ASN A 4 -36.60 31.87 -23.69
CA ASN A 4 -36.20 30.47 -23.73
C ASN A 4 -35.11 30.23 -22.69
N VAL A 5 -35.46 29.56 -21.60
CA VAL A 5 -34.52 29.10 -20.57
C VAL A 5 -33.86 27.83 -21.11
N GLY A 6 -32.78 28.02 -21.87
CA GLY A 6 -31.85 26.95 -22.23
C GLY A 6 -31.06 26.56 -20.99
N ILE A 7 -31.51 25.54 -20.27
CA ILE A 7 -30.80 24.94 -19.15
C ILE A 7 -29.59 24.21 -19.72
N LEU A 8 -28.41 24.82 -19.60
CA LEU A 8 -27.12 24.18 -19.86
C LEU A 8 -26.89 23.13 -18.74
N LEU A 9 -27.20 21.87 -19.03
CA LEU A 9 -26.82 20.73 -18.19
C LEU A 9 -25.31 20.49 -18.35
N PHE A 10 -24.51 21.16 -17.51
CA PHE A 10 -23.09 20.87 -17.37
C PHE A 10 -22.96 19.60 -16.53
N CYS A 11 -22.92 18.44 -17.20
CA CYS A 11 -22.65 17.16 -16.55
C CYS A 11 -21.17 17.16 -16.13
N LEU A 12 -20.88 17.50 -14.88
CA LEU A 12 -19.57 17.27 -14.28
C LEU A 12 -19.37 15.76 -14.21
N ALA A 13 -18.69 15.20 -15.21
CA ALA A 13 -18.14 13.86 -15.13
C ALA A 13 -17.06 13.88 -14.05
N ILE A 14 -17.41 13.37 -12.88
CA ILE A 14 -16.46 13.11 -11.81
C ILE A 14 -15.55 12.01 -12.35
N LEU A 15 -14.30 12.35 -12.67
CA LEU A 15 -13.29 11.34 -12.99
C LEU A 15 -12.98 10.63 -11.67
N SER A 16 -13.63 9.50 -11.42
CA SER A 16 -13.21 8.57 -10.38
C SER A 16 -11.84 8.04 -10.80
N ILE A 17 -10.78 8.52 -10.17
CA ILE A 17 -9.47 7.87 -10.24
C ILE A 17 -9.67 6.54 -9.51
N GLU A 18 -9.75 5.45 -10.25
CA GLU A 18 -9.87 4.10 -9.68
C GLU A 18 -8.56 3.82 -8.96
N SER A 19 -8.63 3.76 -7.62
CA SER A 19 -7.47 3.39 -6.82
C SER A 19 -7.27 1.88 -6.93
N ILE A 20 -6.02 1.44 -7.03
CA ILE A 20 -5.59 0.04 -7.28
C ILE A 20 -5.70 -0.79 -5.97
N ASP A 21 -6.54 -0.34 -5.04
CA ASP A 21 -6.68 -0.88 -3.70
C ASP A 21 -8.15 -0.94 -3.26
N ARG A 22 -8.43 -1.77 -2.26
CA ARG A 22 -9.75 -1.90 -1.64
C ARG A 22 -9.68 -1.47 -0.18
N GLU A 23 -10.79 -0.93 0.31
CA GLU A 23 -10.92 -0.53 1.71
C GLU A 23 -10.86 -1.75 2.65
N CYS A 24 -10.23 -1.55 3.80
CA CYS A 24 -10.24 -2.56 4.86
C CYS A 24 -11.62 -2.68 5.53
N ALA A 25 -11.89 -3.83 6.14
CA ALA A 25 -13.09 -4.03 6.93
C ALA A 25 -13.18 -3.04 8.11
N ASN A 26 -14.41 -2.85 8.64
CA ASN A 26 -14.72 -2.06 9.83
C ASN A 26 -14.51 -0.54 9.70
N ASN A 27 -14.59 0.03 8.48
CA ASN A 27 -14.45 1.47 8.24
C ASN A 27 -13.13 2.06 8.78
N LYS A 28 -12.04 1.29 8.72
CA LYS A 28 -10.71 1.83 9.01
C LYS A 28 -10.39 2.96 8.03
N PRO A 29 -9.68 4.02 8.44
CA PRO A 29 -9.31 5.11 7.54
C PRO A 29 -8.56 4.59 6.31
N THR A 30 -8.95 5.04 5.13
CA THR A 30 -8.27 4.73 3.87
C THR A 30 -7.16 5.75 3.63
N PRO A 31 -6.04 5.34 3.01
CA PRO A 31 -5.00 6.28 2.59
C PRO A 31 -5.54 7.24 1.52
N LEU A 32 -4.90 8.41 1.41
CA LEU A 32 -5.19 9.39 0.36
C LEU A 32 -4.79 8.86 -1.03
N SER A 33 -3.67 8.16 -1.11
CA SER A 33 -3.24 7.48 -2.33
C SER A 33 -2.25 6.36 -2.05
N ILE A 34 -2.19 5.40 -2.97
CA ILE A 34 -1.25 4.29 -2.93
C ILE A 34 -0.57 4.20 -4.30
N ARG A 35 0.75 4.05 -4.28
CA ARG A 35 1.54 3.86 -5.48
C ARG A 35 2.47 2.67 -5.29
N ILE A 36 2.25 1.64 -6.09
CA ILE A 36 3.09 0.45 -6.13
C ILE A 36 4.03 0.58 -7.31
N GLU A 37 5.32 0.34 -7.09
CA GLU A 37 6.30 0.39 -8.18
C GLU A 37 5.96 -0.61 -9.29
N ASN A 38 6.02 -0.16 -10.55
CA ASN A 38 5.76 -0.97 -11.75
C ASN A 38 4.38 -1.65 -11.78
N CYS A 39 3.37 -1.10 -11.09
CA CYS A 39 1.99 -1.61 -11.12
C CYS A 39 1.03 -0.56 -11.67
N SER A 40 0.47 -0.81 -12.86
CA SER A 40 -0.61 0.00 -13.46
C SER A 40 -1.99 -0.63 -13.29
N ASP A 41 -2.05 -1.94 -13.05
CA ASP A 41 -3.26 -2.73 -13.02
C ASP A 41 -3.13 -3.88 -12.01
N LEU A 42 -4.24 -4.30 -11.42
CA LEU A 42 -4.26 -5.47 -10.54
C LEU A 42 -4.36 -6.79 -11.32
N PRO A 43 -3.77 -7.88 -10.81
CA PRO A 43 -2.88 -7.92 -9.64
C PRO A 43 -1.49 -7.35 -9.96
N CYS A 44 -0.87 -6.66 -9.00
CA CYS A 44 0.50 -6.19 -9.16
C CYS A 44 1.47 -7.36 -9.27
N GLU A 45 2.40 -7.29 -10.22
CA GLU A 45 3.36 -8.36 -10.47
C GLU A 45 4.64 -8.13 -9.67
N THR A 46 5.13 -9.17 -9.00
CA THR A 46 6.42 -9.16 -8.31
C THR A 46 7.14 -10.49 -8.48
N VAL A 47 8.46 -10.50 -8.29
CA VAL A 47 9.27 -11.70 -8.35
C VAL A 47 9.58 -12.14 -6.92
N GLN A 48 9.50 -13.45 -6.68
CA GLN A 48 9.84 -14.03 -5.39
C GLN A 48 11.23 -13.59 -4.92
N GLY A 49 11.30 -13.05 -3.69
CA GLY A 49 12.55 -12.59 -3.08
C GLY A 49 13.01 -11.19 -3.51
N GLU A 50 12.29 -10.52 -4.42
CA GLU A 50 12.53 -9.10 -4.74
C GLU A 50 11.76 -8.17 -3.80
N ARG A 51 12.24 -6.93 -3.68
CA ARG A 51 11.56 -5.88 -2.93
C ARG A 51 10.36 -5.38 -3.71
N PHE A 52 9.22 -5.36 -3.05
CA PHE A 52 7.97 -4.80 -3.53
C PHE A 52 7.72 -3.50 -2.77
N HIS A 53 7.90 -2.38 -3.48
CA HIS A 53 7.83 -1.02 -2.93
C HIS A 53 6.44 -0.43 -3.07
N ILE A 54 5.94 0.15 -1.98
CA ILE A 54 4.61 0.74 -1.87
C ILE A 54 4.75 2.10 -1.18
N ALA A 55 4.49 3.18 -1.92
CA ALA A 55 4.36 4.52 -1.35
C ALA A 55 2.90 4.74 -0.93
N ILE A 56 2.69 4.97 0.36
CA ILE A 56 1.39 5.10 0.99
C ILE A 56 1.26 6.53 1.49
N GLN A 57 0.41 7.34 0.84
CA GLN A 57 0.10 8.68 1.30
C GLN A 57 -1.14 8.63 2.20
N PHE A 58 -1.04 9.14 3.42
CA PHE A 58 -2.16 9.16 4.37
C PHE A 58 -2.23 10.47 5.14
N LEU A 59 -3.42 10.76 5.68
CA LEU A 59 -3.69 11.94 6.50
C LEU A 59 -3.74 11.53 7.97
N ALA A 60 -2.95 12.17 8.83
CA ALA A 60 -3.11 12.05 10.26
C ALA A 60 -4.40 12.74 10.70
N MET A 61 -5.45 11.98 11.02
CA MET A 61 -6.74 12.57 11.45
C MET A 61 -6.69 13.16 12.87
N LYS A 62 -5.68 12.77 13.66
CA LYS A 62 -5.38 13.23 15.01
C LYS A 62 -3.87 13.26 15.21
N ASP A 63 -3.43 13.91 16.28
CA ASP A 63 -2.04 13.83 16.71
C ASP A 63 -1.66 12.37 17.01
N THR A 64 -0.54 11.94 16.46
CA THR A 64 0.04 10.61 16.64
C THR A 64 1.19 10.65 17.65
N SER A 65 1.49 9.50 18.25
CA SER A 65 2.70 9.34 19.05
C SER A 65 3.97 9.26 18.19
N THR A 66 5.13 9.18 18.84
CA THR A 66 6.40 8.89 18.15
C THR A 66 6.55 7.43 17.71
N GLN A 67 5.53 6.59 17.95
CA GLN A 67 5.54 5.16 17.69
C GLN A 67 4.38 4.82 16.77
N LEU A 68 4.64 4.90 15.47
CA LEU A 68 3.71 4.48 14.42
C LEU A 68 4.26 3.22 13.75
N SER A 69 3.44 2.18 13.67
CA SER A 69 3.81 0.87 13.15
C SER A 69 2.99 0.47 11.94
N ALA A 70 3.60 -0.36 11.10
CA ALA A 70 2.95 -1.03 9.98
C ALA A 70 2.84 -2.52 10.29
N ASP A 71 1.65 -3.08 10.06
CA ASP A 71 1.40 -4.52 10.05
C ASP A 71 0.95 -4.95 8.66
N VAL A 72 1.52 -6.07 8.19
CA VAL A 72 1.25 -6.62 6.87
C VAL A 72 0.74 -8.04 7.03
N SER A 73 -0.46 -8.29 6.49
CA SER A 73 -1.07 -9.62 6.43
C SER A 73 -1.12 -10.09 4.98
N VAL A 74 -0.68 -11.32 4.73
CA VAL A 74 -0.68 -11.91 3.39
C VAL A 74 -1.58 -13.13 3.37
N ARG A 75 -2.52 -13.17 2.44
CA ARG A 75 -3.45 -14.29 2.26
C ARG A 75 -3.50 -14.73 0.82
N THR A 76 -3.61 -16.02 0.57
CA THR A 76 -3.91 -16.51 -0.78
C THR A 76 -5.35 -16.16 -1.17
N THR A 77 -5.68 -16.19 -2.46
CA THR A 77 -7.05 -15.97 -2.94
C THR A 77 -8.05 -17.03 -2.45
N THR A 78 -7.59 -18.18 -1.95
CA THR A 78 -8.42 -19.20 -1.29
C THR A 78 -8.66 -18.94 0.19
N GLY A 79 -8.08 -17.87 0.75
CA GLY A 79 -8.23 -17.47 2.14
C GLY A 79 -7.21 -18.07 3.11
N LEU A 80 -6.24 -18.86 2.63
CA LEU A 80 -5.14 -19.34 3.49
C LEU A 80 -4.23 -18.18 3.87
N GLU A 81 -4.05 -17.98 5.18
CA GLU A 81 -3.11 -17.01 5.74
C GLU A 81 -1.68 -17.52 5.63
N ILE A 82 -0.80 -16.64 5.17
CA ILE A 82 0.62 -16.91 4.99
C ILE A 82 1.36 -16.21 6.12
N PRO A 83 2.15 -16.94 6.94
CA PRO A 83 3.02 -16.32 7.91
C PRO A 83 3.94 -15.32 7.21
N PHE A 84 3.84 -14.06 7.60
CA PHE A 84 4.63 -12.97 7.07
C PHE A 84 5.11 -12.15 8.25
N ASP A 85 6.44 -11.97 8.34
CA ASP A 85 7.05 -11.11 9.34
C ASP A 85 7.67 -9.92 8.63
N LEU A 86 7.28 -8.72 9.06
CA LEU A 86 7.78 -7.48 8.51
C LEU A 86 9.03 -7.09 9.30
N ASP A 87 10.14 -6.89 8.58
CA ASP A 87 11.41 -6.41 9.14
C ASP A 87 11.18 -5.20 10.05
N ASP A 88 11.79 -5.17 11.24
CA ASP A 88 11.61 -4.09 12.23
C ASP A 88 11.85 -2.69 11.64
N SER A 89 12.80 -2.60 10.69
CA SER A 89 13.10 -1.34 10.00
C SER A 89 11.93 -0.84 9.16
N GLN A 90 11.16 -1.74 8.55
CA GLN A 90 9.99 -1.43 7.72
C GLN A 90 8.71 -1.34 8.55
N ARG A 91 8.65 -2.07 9.68
CA ARG A 91 7.56 -2.00 10.66
C ARG A 91 7.46 -0.61 11.27
N ASN A 92 8.57 0.08 11.51
CA ASN A 92 8.54 1.45 12.03
C ASN A 92 8.24 2.46 10.91
N VAL A 93 7.01 2.97 10.88
CA VAL A 93 6.56 3.93 9.86
C VAL A 93 7.37 5.22 9.91
N CYS A 94 7.66 5.71 11.13
CA CYS A 94 8.36 6.97 11.35
C CYS A 94 9.77 7.00 10.75
N ASN A 95 10.42 5.84 10.59
CA ASN A 95 11.76 5.74 10.01
C ASN A 95 11.78 5.77 8.48
N ASN A 96 10.64 5.56 7.82
CA ASN A 96 10.54 5.49 6.35
C ASN A 96 9.53 6.50 5.80
N LEU A 97 9.30 7.59 6.53
CA LEU A 97 8.57 8.73 5.98
C LEU A 97 9.45 9.46 4.96
N LEU A 98 8.86 9.77 3.81
CA LEU A 98 9.52 10.49 2.74
C LEU A 98 9.52 12.01 2.97
N ASN A 99 10.31 12.72 2.16
CA ASN A 99 10.34 14.18 2.11
C ASN A 99 10.74 14.87 3.44
N GLY A 100 11.45 14.14 4.32
CA GLY A 100 11.90 14.67 5.60
C GLY A 100 10.81 14.79 6.66
N ALA A 101 9.63 14.21 6.44
CA ALA A 101 8.61 14.07 7.48
C ALA A 101 9.12 13.14 8.60
N TYR A 102 8.67 13.38 9.82
CA TYR A 102 9.10 12.64 11.00
C TYR A 102 7.96 12.62 12.03
N CYS A 103 7.94 11.59 12.87
CA CYS A 103 6.98 11.52 13.97
C CYS A 103 7.43 12.38 15.18
N PRO A 104 6.51 12.89 16.01
CA PRO A 104 5.06 12.68 15.94
C PRO A 104 4.43 13.47 14.80
N LEU A 105 3.39 12.90 14.19
CA LEU A 105 2.56 13.60 13.21
C LEU A 105 1.45 14.36 13.92
N TYR A 106 1.18 15.58 13.49
CA TYR A 106 0.08 16.40 13.96
C TYR A 106 -1.18 16.18 13.14
N ALA A 107 -2.34 16.41 13.75
CA ALA A 107 -3.61 16.36 13.04
C ALA A 107 -3.57 17.23 11.77
N THR A 108 -4.14 16.70 10.69
CA THR A 108 -4.19 17.27 9.33
C THR A 108 -2.89 17.24 8.54
N GLU A 109 -1.79 16.71 9.08
CA GLU A 109 -0.59 16.47 8.27
C GLU A 109 -0.81 15.29 7.31
N ASP A 110 -0.49 15.51 6.03
CA ASP A 110 -0.39 14.45 5.05
C ASP A 110 1.08 14.06 4.86
N VAL A 111 1.37 12.77 4.95
CA VAL A 111 2.73 12.24 4.80
C VAL A 111 2.72 11.04 3.87
N THR A 112 3.89 10.72 3.34
CA THR A 112 4.08 9.52 2.52
C THR A 112 5.03 8.57 3.23
N PHE A 113 4.57 7.35 3.49
CA PHE A 113 5.36 6.24 4.01
C PHE A 113 5.82 5.34 2.85
N ASP A 114 7.10 5.06 2.77
CA ASP A 114 7.67 4.08 1.83
C ASP A 114 7.82 2.72 2.51
N LEU A 115 7.01 1.76 2.07
CA LEU A 115 7.02 0.39 2.56
C LEU A 115 7.67 -0.52 1.51
N ALA A 116 8.73 -1.22 1.90
CA ALA A 116 9.36 -2.27 1.10
C ALA A 116 9.16 -3.62 1.76
N ILE A 117 8.45 -4.54 1.09
CA ILE A 117 8.26 -5.92 1.55
C ILE A 117 8.93 -6.92 0.62
N VAL A 118 9.27 -8.11 1.13
CA VAL A 118 9.83 -9.21 0.33
C VAL A 118 8.95 -10.45 0.45
N LEU A 119 8.32 -10.84 -0.66
CA LEU A 119 7.51 -12.05 -0.72
C LEU A 119 8.38 -13.26 -1.09
N ASN A 120 8.81 -14.02 -0.07
CA ASN A 120 9.76 -15.13 -0.23
C ASN A 120 9.14 -16.45 -0.70
N ASN A 121 7.81 -16.56 -0.70
CA ASN A 121 7.12 -17.77 -1.10
C ASN A 121 6.51 -17.59 -2.49
N SER A 122 6.47 -18.66 -3.29
CA SER A 122 5.71 -18.67 -4.54
C SER A 122 4.22 -18.77 -4.22
N LEU A 123 3.60 -17.64 -3.87
CA LEU A 123 2.21 -17.58 -3.43
C LEU A 123 1.20 -17.61 -4.59
N GLY A 124 1.68 -17.46 -5.83
CA GLY A 124 0.79 -17.20 -6.96
C GLY A 124 0.04 -15.90 -6.73
N ARG A 125 -1.30 -15.90 -6.85
CA ARG A 125 -2.13 -14.74 -6.52
C ARG A 125 -2.43 -14.70 -5.02
N SER A 126 -2.14 -13.55 -4.42
CA SER A 126 -2.35 -13.26 -3.01
C SER A 126 -2.97 -11.88 -2.83
N VAL A 127 -3.56 -11.69 -1.65
CA VAL A 127 -4.07 -10.44 -1.14
C VAL A 127 -3.14 -9.97 -0.03
N VAL A 128 -2.70 -8.73 -0.11
CA VAL A 128 -1.87 -8.08 0.89
C VAL A 128 -2.72 -7.00 1.56
N GLU A 129 -2.94 -7.13 2.87
CA GLU A 129 -3.54 -6.09 3.71
C GLU A 129 -2.43 -5.39 4.50
N VAL A 130 -2.41 -4.06 4.45
CA VAL A 130 -1.48 -3.23 5.21
C VAL A 130 -2.27 -2.35 6.14
N ASN A 131 -1.85 -2.30 7.41
CA ASN A 131 -2.48 -1.52 8.46
C ASN A 131 -1.42 -0.66 9.15
N LEU A 132 -1.67 0.64 9.25
CA LEU A 132 -0.82 1.59 9.96
C LEU A 132 -1.50 1.97 11.28
N GLN A 133 -0.80 1.81 12.40
CA GLN A 133 -1.38 2.01 13.73
C GLN A 133 -0.43 2.81 14.62
N ASP A 134 -1.01 3.72 15.41
CA ASP A 134 -0.31 4.35 16.53
C ASP A 134 -0.24 3.36 17.69
N GLU A 135 0.97 3.01 18.11
CA GLU A 135 1.20 2.00 19.13
C GLU A 135 0.74 2.40 20.53
N VAL A 136 0.68 3.71 20.80
CA VAL A 136 0.29 4.23 22.12
C VAL A 136 -1.22 4.33 22.23
N SER A 137 -1.87 4.95 21.25
CA SER A 137 -3.32 5.15 21.26
C SER A 137 -4.11 3.94 20.75
N LYS A 138 -3.44 3.02 20.04
CA LYS A 138 -4.02 1.90 19.29
C LYS A 138 -4.97 2.33 18.18
N GLU A 139 -4.94 3.59 17.76
CA GLU A 139 -5.73 4.07 16.63
C GLU A 139 -5.10 3.67 15.30
N VAL A 140 -5.92 3.18 14.37
CA VAL A 140 -5.52 2.92 12.99
C VAL A 140 -5.56 4.23 12.22
N VAL A 141 -4.42 4.60 11.62
CA VAL A 141 -4.29 5.85 10.85
C VAL A 141 -4.52 5.65 9.35
N ALA A 142 -4.24 4.45 8.83
CA ALA A 142 -4.52 4.09 7.45
C ALA A 142 -4.60 2.56 7.31
N CYS A 143 -5.43 2.07 6.39
CA CYS A 143 -5.49 0.66 6.04
C CYS A 143 -5.93 0.49 4.59
N PHE A 144 -5.30 -0.45 3.88
CA PHE A 144 -5.70 -0.81 2.52
C PHE A 144 -5.40 -2.27 2.20
N ILE A 145 -6.02 -2.74 1.12
CA ILE A 145 -5.84 -4.09 0.58
C ILE A 145 -5.47 -4.00 -0.90
N THR A 146 -4.47 -4.77 -1.34
CA THR A 146 -4.09 -4.87 -2.76
C THR A 146 -3.88 -6.33 -3.19
N GLU A 147 -4.07 -6.61 -4.48
CA GLU A 147 -3.86 -7.94 -5.06
C GLU A 147 -2.47 -8.02 -5.68
N VAL A 148 -1.71 -9.07 -5.36
CA VAL A 148 -0.33 -9.27 -5.82
C VAL A 148 -0.20 -10.65 -6.43
N HIS A 149 0.54 -10.75 -7.53
CA HIS A 149 0.92 -12.01 -8.16
C HIS A 149 2.44 -12.19 -8.07
N THR A 150 2.87 -13.18 -7.26
CA THR A 150 4.29 -13.47 -7.04
C THR A 150 4.76 -14.55 -8.01
N ARG A 151 5.66 -14.20 -8.92
CA ARG A 151 6.27 -15.10 -9.91
C ARG A 151 7.49 -15.80 -9.34
N THR A 152 7.60 -17.11 -9.57
CA THR A 152 8.78 -17.89 -9.20
C THR A 152 9.95 -17.61 -10.14
N ILE A 153 11.16 -17.47 -9.60
CA ILE A 153 12.38 -17.50 -10.40
C ILE A 153 12.60 -18.95 -10.87
N SER A 154 12.42 -19.22 -12.16
CA SER A 154 12.75 -20.53 -12.71
C SER A 154 14.27 -20.78 -12.60
N PRO A 155 14.73 -21.93 -12.08
CA PRO A 155 16.15 -22.20 -11.85
C PRO A 155 17.02 -22.23 -13.11
N LYS A 156 16.41 -22.23 -14.31
CA LYS A 156 17.11 -22.23 -15.60
C LYS A 156 17.95 -20.96 -15.84
N PHE A 157 17.67 -19.85 -15.15
CA PHE A 157 18.41 -18.59 -15.30
C PHE A 157 19.52 -18.37 -14.25
N ARG A 158 19.61 -19.21 -13.20
CA ARG A 158 20.60 -19.03 -12.14
C ARG A 158 22.03 -19.46 -12.53
N PHE A 159 22.19 -20.14 -13.66
CA PHE A 159 23.49 -20.64 -14.14
C PHE A 159 24.18 -19.76 -15.18
N VAL A 160 23.62 -18.61 -15.55
CA VAL A 160 24.24 -17.70 -16.52
C VAL A 160 24.78 -16.46 -15.79
N ASN A 161 25.83 -16.61 -14.98
CA ASN A 161 26.84 -15.58 -14.66
C ASN A 161 27.63 -15.87 -13.37
N PHE A 162 28.41 -16.94 -13.30
CA PHE A 162 29.51 -17.04 -12.32
C PHE A 162 30.76 -17.78 -12.81
N GLU A 163 30.87 -18.13 -14.09
CA GLU A 163 32.06 -18.79 -14.67
C GLU A 163 32.77 -17.94 -15.73
N LYS A 164 32.75 -16.61 -15.60
CA LYS A 164 33.55 -15.75 -16.48
C LYS A 164 34.07 -14.50 -15.79
N LEU A 165 34.88 -14.70 -14.75
CA LEU A 165 35.91 -13.76 -14.28
C LEU A 165 37.17 -14.55 -13.92
#